data_AF-A0AAV9QXQ4-F1
#
_entry.id   AF-A0AAV9QXQ4-F1
#
_cell.length_a   1.000
_cell.length_b   1.000
_cell.length_c   1.000
_cell.angle_alpha   90.00
_cell.angle_beta   90.00
_cell.angle_gamma   90.00
#
_symmetry.space_group_name_H-M   'P 1'
#
loop_
_entity.id
_entity.type
_entity.pdbx_description
1 polymer ?
#
loop_
_entity_poly.entity_id
_entity_poly.type
_entity_poly.pdbx_seq_one_letter_code
_entity_poly.pdbx_strand_id
1 'polypeptide(L)'
;MSTDVPAVPPRPNGDDCRLPDSVLQNVPSDRELSRLASRLGAEWEMVLLDLGVSAEALYRCRSDHSLNTQAAALASLVLWRRSEGRKATLGRLLRSLEAAGVHPSVLEDAVMC
;
A
#
# COMPACT_ATOMS: atom_id res chain seq x y z
N MET A 1 29.59 16.63 35.00
CA MET A 1 29.94 16.52 33.57
C MET A 1 28.71 16.00 32.86
N SER A 2 27.88 16.90 32.34
CA SER A 2 26.66 16.55 31.60
C SER A 2 27.02 16.48 30.13
N THR A 3 27.03 15.28 29.57
CA THR A 3 27.17 15.09 28.13
C THR A 3 25.78 15.19 27.52
N ASP A 4 25.46 16.38 27.03
CA ASP A 4 24.34 16.65 26.13
C ASP A 4 24.54 15.81 24.85
N VAL A 5 23.63 14.87 24.60
CA VAL A 5 23.57 14.14 23.35
C VAL A 5 22.84 15.02 22.33
N PRO A 6 23.45 15.41 21.20
CA PRO A 6 22.78 16.26 20.24
C PRO A 6 21.63 15.48 19.59
N ALA A 7 20.42 16.02 19.74
CA ALA A 7 19.22 15.57 19.06
C ALA A 7 19.46 15.57 17.55
N VAL A 8 19.50 14.37 16.97
CA VAL A 8 19.48 14.19 15.52
C VAL A 8 18.15 14.79 15.02
N PRO A 9 18.16 15.83 14.16
CA PRO A 9 16.93 16.26 13.51
C PRO A 9 16.45 15.10 12.61
N PRO A 10 15.16 14.73 12.62
CA PRO A 10 14.64 13.83 11.61
C PRO A 10 14.88 14.50 10.25
N ARG A 11 15.64 13.81 9.39
CA ARG A 11 15.88 14.22 8.02
C ARG A 11 14.52 14.36 7.32
N PRO A 12 14.23 15.44 6.59
CA PRO A 12 13.11 15.45 5.66
C PRO A 12 13.51 14.55 4.50
N ASN A 13 13.24 13.25 4.63
CA ASN A 13 13.41 12.32 3.53
C ASN A 13 12.34 12.68 2.49
N GLY A 14 12.81 12.96 1.27
CA GLY A 14 11.97 13.40 0.16
C GLY A 14 10.81 12.44 -0.13
N ASP A 15 9.72 13.05 -0.61
CA ASP A 15 8.44 12.45 -0.96
C ASP A 15 7.53 12.12 0.24
N ASP A 16 7.32 13.14 1.07
CA ASP A 16 6.27 13.18 2.09
C ASP A 16 4.90 12.92 1.43
N CYS A 17 4.33 11.75 1.73
CA CYS A 17 2.96 11.43 1.34
C CYS A 17 2.04 12.52 1.91
N ARG A 18 1.37 13.31 1.07
CA ARG A 18 0.59 14.50 1.51
C ARG A 18 -0.71 14.16 2.24
N LEU A 19 -0.95 12.88 2.51
CA LEU A 19 -2.15 12.42 3.20
C LEU A 19 -1.97 12.64 4.71
N PRO A 20 -2.94 13.28 5.39
CA PRO A 20 -2.88 13.43 6.84
C PRO A 20 -3.00 12.06 7.54
N ASP A 21 -2.41 11.92 8.73
CA ASP A 21 -2.43 10.68 9.53
C ASP A 21 -3.86 10.13 9.75
N SER A 22 -4.83 11.02 9.95
CA SER A 22 -6.25 10.64 10.10
C SER A 22 -6.79 9.90 8.87
N VAL A 23 -6.31 10.24 7.68
CA VAL A 23 -6.65 9.53 6.44
C VAL A 23 -5.86 8.24 6.34
N LEU A 24 -4.57 8.23 6.70
CA LEU A 24 -3.73 7.03 6.67
C LEU A 24 -4.25 5.92 7.60
N GLN A 25 -4.97 6.25 8.68
CA GLN A 25 -5.60 5.26 9.56
C GLN A 25 -6.91 4.67 9.02
N ASN A 26 -7.45 5.21 7.93
CA ASN A 26 -8.68 4.69 7.33
C ASN A 26 -8.41 3.43 6.52
N VAL A 27 -9.43 2.57 6.44
CA VAL A 27 -9.45 1.40 5.57
C VAL A 27 -9.82 1.84 4.14
N PRO A 28 -9.08 1.44 3.09
CA PRO A 28 -9.39 1.82 1.74
C PRO A 28 -10.74 1.23 1.28
N SER A 29 -11.55 2.11 0.72
CA SER A 29 -12.79 1.81 0.01
C SER A 29 -12.51 1.01 -1.27
N ASP A 30 -13.57 0.40 -1.81
CA ASP A 30 -13.46 -0.39 -3.04
C ASP A 30 -12.99 0.44 -4.25
N ARG A 31 -13.40 1.72 -4.30
CA ARG A 31 -12.99 2.66 -5.34
C ARG A 31 -11.50 2.98 -5.25
N GLU A 32 -10.99 3.25 -4.05
CA GLU A 32 -9.56 3.49 -3.82
C GLU A 32 -8.73 2.25 -4.18
N LEU A 33 -9.18 1.05 -3.80
CA LEU A 33 -8.50 -0.19 -4.17
C LEU A 33 -8.48 -0.42 -5.69
N SER A 34 -9.57 -0.13 -6.39
CA SER A 34 -9.64 -0.25 -7.85
C SER A 34 -8.68 0.71 -8.55
N ARG A 35 -8.59 1.96 -8.08
CA ARG A 35 -7.62 2.95 -8.59
C ARG A 35 -6.17 2.56 -8.27
N LEU A 36 -5.92 2.00 -7.09
CA LEU A 36 -4.59 1.49 -6.72
C LEU A 36 -4.19 0.33 -7.64
N ALA A 37 -5.11 -0.61 -7.87
CA ALA A 37 -4.85 -1.77 -8.72
C ALA A 37 -4.49 -1.39 -10.16
N SER A 38 -5.08 -0.33 -10.71
CA SER A 38 -4.74 0.12 -12.07
C SER A 38 -3.37 0.80 -12.16
N ARG A 39 -2.83 1.29 -11.03
CA ARG A 39 -1.56 2.04 -10.98
C ARG A 39 -0.38 1.22 -10.48
N LEU A 40 -0.63 0.12 -9.75
CA LEU A 40 0.41 -0.77 -9.24
C LEU A 40 1.17 -1.52 -10.33
N GLY A 41 0.54 -1.80 -11.48
CA GLY A 41 1.20 -2.44 -12.62
C GLY A 41 1.78 -3.81 -12.26
N ALA A 42 3.10 -3.98 -12.37
CA ALA A 42 3.81 -5.21 -12.04
C ALA A 42 4.16 -5.35 -10.55
N GLU A 43 4.15 -4.24 -9.81
CA GLU A 43 4.61 -4.19 -8.41
C GLU A 43 3.57 -4.71 -7.41
N TRP A 44 2.33 -4.93 -7.87
CA TRP A 44 1.20 -5.34 -7.03
C TRP A 44 1.50 -6.60 -6.19
N GLU A 45 2.26 -7.56 -6.72
CA GLU A 45 2.57 -8.79 -5.98
C GLU A 45 3.53 -8.56 -4.83
N MET A 46 4.59 -7.76 -5.05
CA MET A 46 5.54 -7.42 -4.00
C MET A 46 4.86 -6.61 -2.91
N VAL A 47 4.02 -5.65 -3.28
CA VAL A 47 3.22 -4.86 -2.34
C VAL A 47 2.31 -5.76 -1.50
N LEU A 48 1.61 -6.71 -2.12
CA LEU A 48 0.70 -7.58 -1.38
C LEU A 48 1.39 -8.66 -0.55
N LEU A 49 2.56 -9.15 -0.99
CA LEU A 49 3.41 -10.03 -0.18
C LEU A 49 3.86 -9.31 1.09
N ASP A 50 4.32 -8.05 0.98
CA ASP A 50 4.73 -7.24 2.14
C ASP A 50 3.55 -6.99 3.11
N LEU A 51 2.36 -6.78 2.55
CA LEU A 51 1.12 -6.64 3.31
C LEU A 51 0.66 -7.93 4.02
N GLY A 52 1.32 -9.06 3.78
CA GLY A 52 1.06 -10.35 4.42
C GLY A 52 0.09 -11.25 3.67
N VAL A 53 -0.23 -10.95 2.40
CA VAL A 53 -0.97 -11.88 1.54
C VAL A 53 -0.04 -13.03 1.17
N SER A 54 -0.50 -14.28 1.32
CA SER A 54 0.32 -15.43 0.97
C SER A 54 0.59 -15.52 -0.52
N ALA A 55 1.78 -16.01 -0.90
CA ALA A 55 2.12 -16.26 -2.30
C ALA A 55 1.12 -17.21 -2.98
N GLU A 56 0.57 -18.18 -2.24
CA GLU A 56 -0.48 -19.08 -2.75
C GLU A 56 -1.76 -18.31 -3.12
N ALA A 57 -2.19 -17.37 -2.28
CA ALA A 57 -3.37 -16.56 -2.57
C ALA A 57 -3.14 -15.65 -3.78
N LEU A 58 -1.96 -15.03 -3.90
CA LEU A 58 -1.59 -14.23 -5.08
C LEU A 58 -1.57 -15.08 -6.36
N TYR A 59 -1.00 -16.29 -6.29
CA TYR A 59 -0.99 -17.21 -7.42
C TYR A 59 -2.40 -17.59 -7.87
N ARG A 60 -3.32 -17.84 -6.93
CA ARG A 60 -4.74 -18.11 -7.24
C ARG A 60 -5.39 -16.90 -7.91
N CYS A 61 -5.28 -15.70 -7.33
CA CYS A 61 -5.84 -14.49 -7.93
C CYS A 61 -5.25 -14.18 -9.32
N ARG A 62 -3.95 -14.39 -9.51
CA ARG A 62 -3.30 -14.26 -10.82
C ARG A 62 -3.83 -15.28 -11.82
N SER A 63 -4.03 -16.53 -11.40
CA SER A 63 -4.53 -17.61 -12.26
C SER A 63 -5.99 -17.36 -12.68
N ASP A 64 -6.83 -16.93 -11.74
CA ASP A 64 -8.24 -16.59 -11.98
C ASP A 64 -8.39 -15.38 -12.94
N HIS A 65 -7.39 -14.49 -12.96
CA HIS A 65 -7.37 -13.27 -13.76
C HIS A 65 -6.15 -13.21 -14.71
N SER A 66 -5.77 -14.34 -15.32
CA SER A 66 -4.52 -14.47 -16.10
C SER A 66 -4.35 -13.49 -17.26
N LEU A 67 -5.44 -12.93 -17.79
CA LEU A 67 -5.43 -11.96 -18.88
C LEU A 67 -5.55 -10.50 -18.41
N ASN A 68 -5.73 -10.26 -17.10
CA ASN A 68 -5.98 -8.93 -16.56
C ASN A 68 -5.28 -8.74 -15.19
N THR A 69 -4.06 -8.21 -15.25
CA THR A 69 -3.24 -7.90 -14.06
C THR A 69 -3.94 -6.93 -13.11
N GLN A 70 -4.67 -5.94 -13.62
CA GLN A 70 -5.43 -5.01 -12.77
C GLN A 70 -6.53 -5.76 -11.99
N ALA A 71 -7.25 -6.70 -12.63
CA ALA A 71 -8.26 -7.49 -11.94
C ALA A 71 -7.63 -8.42 -10.88
N ALA A 72 -6.48 -9.04 -11.17
CA ALA A 72 -5.72 -9.83 -10.21
C ALA A 72 -5.28 -9.00 -8.99
N ALA A 73 -4.73 -7.80 -9.24
CA ALA A 73 -4.30 -6.87 -8.21
C ALA A 73 -5.48 -6.41 -7.35
N LEU A 74 -6.60 -6.03 -7.95
CA LEU A 74 -7.81 -5.62 -7.24
C LEU A 74 -8.36 -6.76 -6.37
N ALA A 75 -8.51 -7.96 -6.92
CA ALA A 75 -9.01 -9.12 -6.18
C ALA A 75 -8.13 -9.41 -4.95
N SER A 76 -6.82 -9.31 -5.12
CA SER A 76 -5.85 -9.56 -4.06
C SER A 76 -5.80 -8.44 -3.01
N LEU A 77 -5.95 -7.18 -3.41
CA LEU A 77 -6.12 -6.04 -2.50
C LEU A 77 -7.42 -6.15 -1.66
N VAL A 78 -8.51 -6.58 -2.30
CA VAL A 78 -9.78 -6.84 -1.61
C VAL A 78 -9.62 -8.01 -0.63
N LEU A 79 -8.89 -9.06 -1.00
CA LEU A 79 -8.58 -10.18 -0.11
C LEU A 79 -7.76 -9.74 1.10
N TRP A 80 -6.72 -8.94 0.89
CA TRP A 80 -5.94 -8.35 1.97
C TRP A 80 -6.83 -7.56 2.93
N ARG A 81 -7.66 -6.65 2.40
CA ARG A 81 -8.59 -5.84 3.21
C ARG A 81 -9.53 -6.72 4.03
N ARG A 82 -10.06 -7.80 3.43
CA ARG A 82 -10.96 -8.74 4.13
C ARG A 82 -10.25 -9.52 5.23
N SER A 83 -8.98 -9.87 5.00
CA SER A 83 -8.18 -10.66 5.94
C SER A 83 -7.73 -9.83 7.16
N GLU A 84 -7.33 -8.58 6.92
CA GLU A 84 -6.84 -7.66 7.96
C GLU A 84 -7.94 -6.83 8.61
N GLY A 85 -9.09 -6.69 7.94
CA GLY A 85 -10.25 -5.93 8.42
C GLY A 85 -9.90 -4.48 8.73
N ARG A 86 -10.04 -4.07 9.99
CA ARG A 86 -9.74 -2.71 10.46
C ARG A 86 -8.25 -2.36 10.45
N LYS A 87 -7.36 -3.35 10.34
CA LYS A 87 -5.90 -3.15 10.24
C LYS A 87 -5.43 -2.92 8.81
N ALA A 88 -6.31 -3.09 7.83
CA ALA A 88 -6.02 -2.84 6.43
C ALA A 88 -6.02 -1.34 6.15
N THR A 89 -5.13 -0.59 6.78
CA THR A 89 -5.12 0.88 6.74
C THR A 89 -4.33 1.40 5.54
N LEU A 90 -4.69 2.58 5.02
CA LEU A 90 -3.96 3.28 3.96
C LEU A 90 -2.46 3.45 4.31
N GLY A 91 -2.11 3.70 5.57
CA GLY A 91 -0.72 3.81 6.03
C GLY A 91 0.08 2.49 6.06
N ARG A 92 -0.58 1.33 6.09
CA ARG A 92 0.12 0.05 5.85
C ARG A 92 0.41 -0.09 4.36
N LEU A 93 -0.58 0.25 3.53
CA LEU A 93 -0.45 0.22 2.08
C LEU A 93 0.65 1.17 1.61
N LEU A 94 0.73 2.38 2.18
CA LEU A 94 1.81 3.35 1.92
C LEU A 94 3.19 2.75 2.19
N ARG A 95 3.42 2.18 3.38
CA ARG A 95 4.72 1.58 3.72
C ARG A 95 5.09 0.43 2.81
N SER A 96 4.11 -0.39 2.42
CA SER A 96 4.34 -1.50 1.49
C SER A 96 4.62 -1.01 0.06
N LEU A 97 4.01 0.10 -0.37
CA LEU A 97 4.35 0.77 -1.64
C LEU A 97 5.80 1.26 -1.61
N GLU A 98 6.20 1.96 -0.56
CA GLU A 98 7.58 2.46 -0.39
C GLU A 98 8.59 1.30 -0.36
N ALA A 99 8.28 0.21 0.35
CA ALA A 99 9.11 -1.00 0.41
C ALA A 99 9.27 -1.67 -0.96
N ALA A 100 8.23 -1.63 -1.80
CA ALA A 100 8.28 -2.11 -3.18
C ALA A 100 8.90 -1.09 -4.16
N GLY A 101 9.35 0.08 -3.70
CA GLY A 101 9.89 1.13 -4.57
C GLY A 101 8.84 1.87 -5.39
N VAL A 102 7.56 1.75 -5.02
CA VAL A 102 6.45 2.47 -5.64
C VAL A 102 6.27 3.83 -4.97
N HIS A 103 6.16 4.88 -5.79
CA HIS A 103 6.02 6.25 -5.29
C HIS A 103 4.72 6.44 -4.48
N PRO A 104 4.74 7.14 -3.32
CA PRO A 104 3.57 7.37 -2.48
C PRO A 104 2.42 8.08 -3.20
N SER A 105 2.71 8.86 -4.25
CA SER A 105 1.69 9.49 -5.09
C SER A 105 0.78 8.51 -5.82
N VAL A 106 1.11 7.22 -5.85
CA VAL A 106 0.18 6.17 -6.24
C VAL A 106 -1.02 6.09 -5.29
N LEU A 107 -0.76 6.17 -3.99
CA LEU A 107 -1.79 6.19 -2.97
C LEU A 107 -2.56 7.51 -2.94
N GLU A 108 -1.84 8.64 -3.01
CA GLU A 108 -2.43 9.97 -2.90
C GLU A 108 -3.50 10.21 -3.98
N ASP A 109 -3.18 9.92 -5.24
CA ASP A 109 -4.13 10.13 -6.35
C ASP A 109 -5.27 9.10 -6.37
N ALA A 110 -5.07 7.92 -5.79
CA ALA A 110 -6.17 6.98 -5.58
C ALA A 110 -7.18 7.47 -4.52
N VAL A 111 -6.72 8.21 -3.51
CA VAL A 111 -7.54 8.74 -2.40
C VAL A 111 -8.17 10.10 -2.73
N MET A 112 -7.46 10.98 -3.45
CA MET A 112 -7.88 12.36 -3.70
C MET A 112 -8.74 12.58 -4.96
N CYS A 113 -9.11 11.52 -5.68
CA CYS A 113 -9.93 11.60 -6.90
C CYS A 113 -11.38 11.15 -6.71
#